data_AF-H0EVG3-F1
#
_entry.id   AF-H0EVG3-F1
#
_cell.length_a   1.000
_cell.length_b   1.000
_cell.length_c   1.000
_cell.angle_alpha   90.00
_cell.angle_beta   90.00
_cell.angle_gamma   90.00
#
_symmetry.space_group_name_H-M   'P 1'
#
loop_
_entity.id
_entity.type
_entity.pdbx_description
1 polymer ?
#
loop_
_entity_poly.entity_id
_entity_poly.type
_entity_poly.pdbx_seq_one_letter_code
_entity_poly.pdbx_strand_id
1 'polypeptide(L)'
;MYTHPTASQRKFFTLIDDDTFFPYMSELIRELFTYDYNKPYYIGTFTERVDWIIQNQVPMAYGGGGVFLTAPVAKAIVEANCIEKRENGKYVLDASQGDRLLYNCIHTKTAVTFTYNARLNQMDQFGDPSGFYESGHQPLSRRAVPEGH
;
A
#
# COMPACT_ATOMS: atom_id res chain seq x y z
N MET A 1 10.26 -11.24 1.35
CA MET A 1 9.49 -10.62 2.45
C MET A 1 8.90 -11.67 3.39
N TYR A 2 7.90 -12.47 2.97
CA TYR A 2 7.30 -13.52 3.82
C TYR A 2 8.12 -14.82 3.89
N THR A 3 9.04 -15.05 2.95
CA THR A 3 9.98 -16.20 2.94
C THR A 3 11.23 -15.98 3.80
N HIS A 4 11.36 -14.82 4.47
CA HIS A 4 12.51 -14.54 5.32
C HIS A 4 12.48 -15.40 6.59
N PRO A 5 13.62 -15.89 7.13
CA PRO A 5 13.62 -16.77 8.31
C PRO A 5 12.90 -16.22 9.55
N THR A 6 12.85 -14.89 9.69
CA THR A 6 12.18 -14.22 10.80
C THR A 6 10.73 -13.84 10.51
N ALA A 7 10.17 -14.20 9.36
CA ALA A 7 8.83 -13.75 8.95
C ALA A 7 7.75 -14.22 9.93
N SER A 8 7.91 -15.39 10.54
CA SER A 8 7.03 -15.92 11.60
C SER A 8 6.97 -15.05 12.86
N GLN A 9 7.93 -14.15 13.06
CA GLN A 9 7.96 -13.20 14.19
C GLN A 9 7.42 -11.81 13.81
N ARG A 10 7.02 -11.59 12.56
CA ARG A 10 6.50 -10.30 12.07
C ARG A 10 4.98 -10.34 12.02
N LYS A 11 4.34 -9.28 12.51
CA LYS A 11 2.88 -9.12 12.53
C LYS A 11 2.35 -8.42 11.28
N PHE A 12 3.12 -7.45 10.80
CA PHE A 12 2.82 -6.64 9.63
C PHE A 12 3.99 -6.70 8.65
N PHE A 13 3.64 -6.64 7.37
CA PHE A 13 4.54 -6.60 6.24
C PHE A 13 4.18 -5.39 5.40
N THR A 14 5.19 -4.67 4.90
CA THR A 14 4.96 -3.38 4.26
C THR A 14 5.59 -3.34 2.88
N LEU A 15 4.85 -2.80 1.91
CA LEU A 15 5.36 -2.40 0.60
C LEU A 15 5.21 -0.88 0.50
N ILE A 16 6.32 -0.20 0.22
CA ILE A 16 6.43 1.25 0.14
C ILE A 16 7.33 1.61 -1.04
N ASP A 17 7.11 2.79 -1.59
CA ASP A 17 8.04 3.37 -2.55
C ASP A 17 9.28 3.90 -1.82
N ASP A 18 10.37 4.09 -2.56
CA ASP A 18 11.66 4.56 -2.05
C ASP A 18 11.64 6.05 -1.65
N ASP A 19 10.60 6.78 -2.05
CA ASP A 19 10.32 8.17 -1.71
C ASP A 19 9.18 8.34 -0.68
N THR A 20 8.75 7.26 -0.01
CA THR A 20 7.74 7.31 1.06
C THR A 20 8.36 7.49 2.44
N PHE A 21 7.92 8.51 3.16
CA PHE A 21 8.40 8.89 4.49
C PHE A 21 7.32 8.68 5.56
N PHE A 22 7.75 8.27 6.77
CA PHE A 22 6.89 8.07 7.94
C PHE A 22 7.35 8.98 9.10
N PRO A 23 6.86 10.23 9.18
CA PRO A 23 7.37 11.22 10.13
C PRO A 23 7.15 10.82 11.60
N TYR A 24 6.11 10.05 11.89
CA TYR A 24 5.71 9.65 13.23
C TYR A 24 5.60 8.13 13.36
N MET A 25 6.75 7.44 13.38
CA MET A 25 6.79 5.96 13.44
C MET A 25 6.05 5.37 14.64
N SER A 26 6.08 6.02 15.82
CA SER A 26 5.33 5.56 16.99
C SER A 26 3.82 5.60 16.75
N GLU A 27 3.34 6.62 16.06
CA GLU A 27 1.93 6.77 15.70
C GLU A 27 1.51 5.75 14.64
N LEU A 28 2.37 5.48 13.66
CA LEU A 28 2.14 4.44 12.67
C LEU A 28 2.01 3.07 13.34
N ILE A 29 2.95 2.75 14.24
CA ILE A 29 2.91 1.48 14.98
C ILE A 29 1.62 1.43 15.83
N ARG A 30 1.28 2.50 16.55
CA ARG A 30 0.05 2.56 17.35
C ARG A 30 -1.19 2.30 16.50
N GLU A 31 -1.29 2.91 15.33
CA GLU A 31 -2.37 2.71 14.38
C GLU A 31 -2.43 1.26 13.89
N LEU A 32 -1.31 0.70 13.42
CA LEU A 32 -1.26 -0.68 12.93
C LEU A 32 -1.69 -1.69 14.01
N PHE A 33 -1.32 -1.46 15.25
CA PHE A 33 -1.69 -2.33 16.37
C PHE A 33 -3.16 -2.22 16.81
N THR A 34 -3.97 -1.35 16.19
CA THR A 34 -5.43 -1.37 16.34
C THR A 34 -6.08 -2.51 15.52
N TYR A 35 -5.38 -3.01 14.50
CA TYR A 35 -5.82 -4.15 13.70
C TYR A 35 -5.41 -5.47 14.35
N ASP A 36 -6.33 -6.44 14.41
CA ASP A 36 -6.00 -7.80 14.81
C ASP A 36 -5.13 -8.47 13.73
N TYR A 37 -3.83 -8.58 13.99
CA TYR A 37 -2.85 -9.11 13.05
C TYR A 37 -3.04 -10.60 12.68
N ASN A 38 -3.95 -11.31 13.36
CA ASN A 38 -4.35 -12.67 12.99
C ASN A 38 -5.46 -12.72 11.94
N LYS A 39 -6.09 -11.57 11.64
CA LYS A 39 -7.12 -11.43 10.61
C LYS A 39 -6.51 -10.90 9.30
N PRO A 40 -7.13 -11.18 8.15
CA PRO A 40 -6.59 -10.77 6.86
C PRO A 40 -6.89 -9.29 6.58
N TYR A 41 -5.90 -8.42 6.79
CA TYR A 41 -6.01 -6.99 6.50
C TYR A 41 -5.02 -6.60 5.39
N TYR A 42 -5.57 -5.97 4.35
CA TYR A 42 -4.85 -5.28 3.27
C TYR A 42 -5.09 -3.78 3.43
N ILE A 43 -4.18 -3.09 4.12
CA ILE A 43 -4.36 -1.72 4.61
C ILE A 43 -3.57 -0.75 3.72
N GLY A 44 -4.17 0.39 3.41
CA GLY A 44 -3.49 1.47 2.70
C GLY A 44 -4.39 2.67 2.52
N THR A 45 -4.02 3.56 1.61
CA THR A 45 -4.84 4.70 1.17
C THR A 45 -4.99 4.70 -0.35
N PHE A 46 -5.99 5.44 -0.83
CA PHE A 46 -6.16 5.73 -2.25
C PHE A 46 -5.20 6.83 -2.69
N THR A 47 -4.97 6.97 -3.99
CA THR A 47 -4.42 8.21 -4.53
C THR A 47 -5.44 9.33 -4.38
N GLU A 48 -5.00 10.54 -4.02
CA GLU A 48 -5.89 11.71 -3.97
C GLU A 48 -6.24 12.25 -5.37
N ARG A 49 -5.66 11.65 -6.43
CA ARG A 49 -5.94 11.94 -7.84
C ARG A 49 -7.21 11.24 -8.31
N VAL A 50 -8.32 11.98 -8.29
CA VAL A 50 -9.64 11.49 -8.73
C VAL A 50 -9.62 10.99 -10.18
N ASP A 51 -8.85 11.65 -11.07
CA ASP A 51 -8.67 11.23 -12.46
C ASP A 51 -8.02 9.84 -12.56
N TRP A 52 -7.05 9.54 -11.71
CA TRP A 52 -6.43 8.23 -11.64
C TRP A 52 -7.37 7.15 -11.10
N ILE A 53 -8.20 7.46 -10.10
CA ILE A 53 -9.21 6.52 -9.61
C ILE A 53 -10.21 6.17 -10.71
N ILE A 54 -10.69 7.18 -11.45
CA ILE A 54 -11.65 7.00 -12.55
C ILE A 54 -11.03 6.19 -13.69
N GLN A 55 -9.80 6.50 -14.11
CA GLN A 55 -9.11 5.79 -15.18
C GLN A 55 -8.75 4.34 -14.80
N ASN A 56 -8.33 4.11 -13.55
CA ASN A 56 -7.96 2.79 -13.07
C ASN A 56 -9.16 1.97 -12.57
N GLN A 57 -10.37 2.55 -12.56
CA GLN A 57 -11.67 1.92 -12.27
C GLN A 57 -11.79 1.17 -10.93
N VAL A 58 -10.78 1.26 -10.05
CA VAL A 58 -10.71 0.40 -8.86
C VAL A 58 -10.00 1.11 -7.69
N PRO A 59 -10.62 1.15 -6.49
CA PRO A 59 -10.01 1.66 -5.27
C PRO A 59 -8.97 0.65 -4.72
N MET A 60 -7.69 0.87 -5.04
CA MET A 60 -6.56 0.05 -4.55
C MET A 60 -5.59 0.86 -3.67
N ALA A 61 -4.80 0.16 -2.85
CA ALA A 61 -3.69 0.77 -2.13
C ALA A 61 -2.57 1.13 -3.10
N TYR A 62 -1.92 2.26 -2.86
CA TYR A 62 -0.76 2.71 -3.62
C TYR A 62 0.50 2.75 -2.74
N GLY A 63 1.67 2.52 -3.31
CA GLY A 63 2.96 2.44 -2.61
C GLY A 63 3.37 3.72 -1.88
N GLY A 64 3.18 4.89 -2.51
CA GLY A 64 3.56 6.23 -2.00
C GLY A 64 2.99 6.68 -0.63
N GLY A 65 1.97 6.01 -0.13
CA GLY A 65 1.31 6.23 1.14
C GLY A 65 1.44 5.03 2.06
N GLY A 66 2.11 3.97 1.61
CA GLY A 66 2.33 2.73 2.32
C GLY A 66 1.20 1.73 2.19
N VAL A 67 1.59 0.50 1.85
CA VAL A 67 0.73 -0.67 1.83
C VAL A 67 1.14 -1.60 2.96
N PHE A 68 0.21 -1.94 3.84
CA PHE A 68 0.45 -2.81 5.00
C PHE A 68 -0.40 -4.07 4.92
N LEU A 69 0.23 -5.22 5.13
CA LEU A 69 -0.36 -6.55 5.06
C LEU A 69 -0.17 -7.25 6.40
N THR A 70 -1.22 -7.88 6.91
CA THR A 70 -1.04 -8.83 8.02
C THR A 70 -0.48 -10.15 7.51
N ALA A 71 0.08 -10.95 8.44
CA ALA A 71 0.68 -12.24 8.11
C ALA A 71 -0.21 -13.17 7.26
N PRO A 72 -1.54 -13.32 7.53
CA PRO A 72 -2.41 -14.13 6.67
C PRO A 72 -2.45 -13.66 5.22
N VAL A 73 -2.47 -12.35 4.96
CA VAL A 73 -2.51 -11.80 3.60
C VAL A 73 -1.18 -11.99 2.89
N ALA A 74 -0.07 -11.70 3.59
CA ALA A 74 1.27 -11.90 3.05
C ALA A 74 1.53 -13.37 2.67
N LYS A 75 1.05 -14.31 3.50
CA LYS A 75 1.09 -15.74 3.20
C LYS A 75 0.29 -16.07 1.93
N ALA A 76 -0.96 -15.62 1.85
CA ALA A 76 -1.83 -15.91 0.73
C ALA A 76 -1.27 -15.40 -0.61
N ILE A 77 -0.64 -14.21 -0.62
CA ILE A 77 0.01 -13.65 -1.82
C ILE A 77 1.18 -14.53 -2.29
N VAL A 78 2.03 -14.99 -1.35
CA VAL A 78 3.18 -15.84 -1.69
C VAL A 78 2.72 -17.19 -2.22
N GLU A 79 1.70 -17.79 -1.61
CA GLU A 79 1.13 -19.07 -2.04
C GLU A 79 0.38 -18.97 -3.37
N ALA A 80 -0.18 -17.79 -3.70
CA ALA A 80 -0.92 -17.56 -4.94
C ALA A 80 -0.03 -17.42 -6.20
N ASN A 81 1.30 -17.30 -6.04
CA ASN A 81 2.29 -17.20 -7.14
C ASN A 81 1.94 -16.16 -8.23
N CYS A 82 1.44 -14.99 -7.81
CA CYS A 82 0.94 -13.96 -8.72
C CYS A 82 1.99 -13.26 -9.58
N ILE A 83 3.28 -13.49 -9.31
CA ILE A 83 4.41 -12.91 -10.05
C ILE A 83 4.86 -13.78 -11.22
N GLU A 84 4.13 -14.85 -11.52
CA GLU A 84 4.38 -15.70 -12.68
C GLU A 84 4.36 -14.87 -13.97
N LYS A 85 5.33 -15.13 -14.86
CA LYS A 85 5.49 -14.45 -16.14
C LYS A 85 5.32 -15.43 -17.29
N ARG A 86 4.71 -14.95 -18.36
CA ARG A 86 4.65 -15.63 -19.66
C ARG A 86 6.02 -15.59 -20.33
N GLU A 87 6.21 -16.36 -21.38
CA GLU A 87 7.46 -16.41 -22.17
C GLU A 87 7.89 -15.03 -22.72
N ASN A 88 6.93 -14.15 -22.99
CA ASN A 88 7.20 -12.78 -23.45
C ASN A 88 7.60 -11.80 -22.32
N GLY A 89 7.82 -12.30 -21.10
CA GLY A 89 8.26 -11.51 -19.94
C GLY A 89 7.15 -10.73 -19.24
N LYS A 90 5.90 -10.76 -19.71
CA LYS A 90 4.76 -10.11 -19.05
C LYS A 90 4.20 -10.98 -17.94
N TYR A 91 3.70 -10.36 -16.88
CA TYR A 91 2.97 -11.08 -15.82
C TYR A 91 1.75 -11.79 -16.39
N VAL A 92 1.42 -12.97 -15.85
CA VAL A 92 0.20 -13.71 -16.20
C VAL A 92 -1.03 -12.90 -15.81
N LEU A 93 -1.00 -12.29 -14.62
CA LEU A 93 -1.94 -11.28 -14.18
C LEU A 93 -1.62 -9.95 -14.86
N ASP A 94 -2.58 -9.40 -15.59
CA ASP A 94 -2.40 -8.14 -16.29
C ASP A 94 -2.19 -6.99 -15.30
N ALA A 95 -1.06 -6.30 -15.41
CA ALA A 95 -0.73 -5.16 -14.56
C ALA A 95 0.39 -4.35 -15.20
N SER A 96 0.19 -3.03 -15.30
CA SER A 96 1.22 -2.07 -15.74
C SER A 96 2.12 -1.59 -14.59
N GLN A 97 1.70 -1.78 -13.34
CA GLN A 97 2.36 -1.25 -12.14
C GLN A 97 2.36 -2.29 -11.00
N GLY A 98 3.32 -2.19 -10.08
CA GLY A 98 3.45 -3.10 -8.94
C GLY A 98 2.21 -3.13 -8.04
N ASP A 99 1.67 -1.96 -7.71
CA ASP A 99 0.46 -1.82 -6.90
C ASP A 99 -0.76 -2.48 -7.55
N ARG A 100 -0.88 -2.34 -8.88
CA ARG A 100 -1.94 -3.00 -9.65
C ARG A 100 -1.77 -4.51 -9.65
N LEU A 101 -0.55 -5.01 -9.78
CA LEU A 101 -0.27 -6.45 -9.74
C LEU A 101 -0.63 -7.02 -8.36
N LEU A 102 -0.24 -6.33 -7.29
CA LEU A 102 -0.57 -6.71 -5.92
C LEU A 102 -2.09 -6.73 -5.71
N TYR A 103 -2.78 -5.67 -6.13
CA TYR A 103 -4.23 -5.58 -6.06
C TYR A 103 -4.91 -6.73 -6.81
N ASN A 104 -4.53 -6.96 -8.07
CA ASN A 104 -5.11 -8.02 -8.89
C ASN A 104 -4.85 -9.40 -8.28
N CYS A 105 -3.68 -9.62 -7.69
CA CYS A 105 -3.38 -10.85 -6.95
C CYS A 105 -4.35 -11.05 -5.78
N ILE A 106 -4.43 -10.08 -4.87
CA ILE A 106 -5.27 -10.16 -3.68
C ILE A 106 -6.74 -10.36 -4.09
N HIS A 107 -7.21 -9.55 -5.04
CA HIS A 107 -8.60 -9.55 -5.47
C HIS A 107 -9.03 -10.84 -6.19
N THR A 108 -8.16 -11.41 -7.03
CA THR A 108 -8.52 -12.60 -7.84
C THR A 108 -8.20 -13.92 -7.15
N LYS A 109 -7.30 -13.93 -6.16
CA LYS A 109 -6.81 -15.16 -5.51
C LYS A 109 -7.26 -15.31 -4.07
N THR A 110 -7.87 -14.27 -3.48
CA THR A 110 -8.29 -14.28 -2.07
C THR A 110 -9.65 -13.61 -1.90
N ALA A 111 -10.30 -13.85 -0.76
CA ALA A 111 -11.51 -13.12 -0.35
C ALA A 111 -11.19 -11.80 0.38
N VAL A 112 -9.92 -11.40 0.46
CA VAL A 112 -9.47 -10.22 1.21
C VAL A 112 -9.86 -8.96 0.47
N THR A 113 -10.47 -8.02 1.20
CA THR A 113 -10.86 -6.71 0.68
C THR A 113 -9.93 -5.62 1.17
N PHE A 114 -9.91 -4.51 0.44
CA PHE A 114 -9.10 -3.36 0.81
C PHE A 114 -9.63 -2.69 2.09
N THR A 115 -8.72 -2.34 2.99
CA THR A 115 -8.96 -1.66 4.26
C THR A 115 -8.38 -0.25 4.18
N TYR A 116 -9.25 0.73 3.96
CA TYR A 116 -8.85 2.14 3.87
C TYR A 116 -8.39 2.69 5.22
N ASN A 117 -7.26 3.40 5.23
CA ASN A 117 -6.77 4.16 6.37
C ASN A 117 -6.54 5.63 5.97
N ALA A 118 -7.40 6.51 6.47
CA ALA A 118 -7.40 7.94 6.13
C ALA A 118 -6.18 8.71 6.65
N ARG A 119 -5.39 8.13 7.55
CA ARG A 119 -4.19 8.78 8.11
C ARG A 119 -2.94 8.51 7.26
N LEU A 120 -3.02 7.58 6.31
CA LEU A 120 -2.00 7.36 5.28
C LEU A 120 -2.28 8.30 4.09
N ASN A 121 -1.24 8.93 3.54
CA ASN A 121 -1.39 9.94 2.48
C ASN A 121 -0.38 9.69 1.36
N GLN A 122 -0.87 9.64 0.11
CA GLN A 122 -0.02 9.60 -1.08
C GLN A 122 0.59 10.98 -1.36
N MET A 123 -0.13 12.06 -1.01
CA MET A 123 0.25 13.45 -1.30
C MET A 123 0.39 13.73 -2.81
N ASP A 124 -0.43 13.10 -3.65
CA ASP A 124 -0.35 13.24 -5.11
C ASP A 124 -0.96 14.56 -5.66
N GLN A 125 -1.30 15.52 -4.80
CA GLN A 125 -1.83 16.83 -5.23
C GLN A 125 -0.69 17.81 -5.57
N PHE A 126 -0.65 18.26 -6.82
CA PHE A 126 0.16 19.40 -7.25
C PHE A 126 -0.46 20.69 -6.70
N GLY A 127 0.20 21.31 -5.73
CA GLY A 127 -0.22 22.56 -5.09
C GLY A 127 0.66 22.90 -3.90
N ASP A 128 0.50 24.09 -3.33
CA ASP A 128 1.20 24.47 -2.10
C ASP A 128 0.73 23.57 -0.93
N PRO A 129 1.60 22.74 -0.35
CA PRO A 129 1.22 21.85 0.73
C PRO A 129 1.05 22.59 2.07
N SER A 130 1.29 23.90 2.14
CA SER A 130 1.16 24.73 3.35
C SER A 130 -0.14 24.51 4.10
N GLY A 131 -1.28 24.48 3.40
CA GLY A 131 -2.60 24.23 4.00
C GLY A 131 -2.72 22.86 4.70
N PHE A 132 -2.00 21.84 4.25
CA PHE A 132 -1.94 20.54 4.92
C PHE A 132 -1.10 20.60 6.20
N TYR A 133 0.02 21.34 6.19
CA TYR A 133 0.85 21.56 7.38
C TYR A 133 0.16 22.46 8.43
N GLU A 134 -0.66 23.41 7.99
CA GLU A 134 -1.38 24.35 8.84
C GLU A 134 -2.67 23.76 9.44
N SER A 135 -3.15 22.63 8.93
CA SER A 135 -4.37 21.95 9.40
C SER A 135 -4.22 21.25 10.76
N GLY A 136 -3.00 21.14 11.29
CA GLY A 136 -2.71 20.39 12.52
C GLY A 136 -2.87 18.87 12.40
N HIS A 137 -3.12 18.34 11.20
CA HIS A 137 -3.16 16.90 10.95
C HIS A 137 -1.77 16.27 11.04
N GLN A 138 -1.65 15.15 11.76
CA GLN A 138 -0.44 14.34 11.83
C GLN A 138 -0.61 13.08 10.95
N PRO A 139 -0.25 13.14 9.65
CA PRO A 139 -0.32 11.98 8.80
C PRO A 139 0.75 10.95 9.16
N LEU A 140 0.43 9.69 8.92
CA LEU A 140 1.30 8.56 9.20
C LEU A 140 2.36 8.38 8.12
N SER A 141 2.03 8.68 6.86
CA SER A 141 2.91 8.55 5.69
C SER A 141 2.76 9.74 4.75
N ARG A 142 3.81 9.99 3.94
CA ARG A 142 3.84 10.96 2.85
C ARG A 142 4.83 10.54 1.75
N ARG A 143 4.50 10.76 0.48
CA ARG A 143 5.48 10.71 -0.63
C ARG A 143 6.25 12.04 -0.71
N ALA A 144 7.56 12.02 -1.00
CA ALA A 144 8.26 13.24 -1.38
C ALA A 144 7.87 13.68 -2.79
N VAL A 145 7.53 14.97 -2.95
CA VAL A 145 7.34 15.58 -4.26
C VAL A 145 8.70 16.10 -4.73
N PRO A 146 9.18 15.77 -5.94
CA PRO A 146 10.41 16.34 -6.46
C PRO A 146 10.28 17.86 -6.58
N GLU A 147 11.23 18.63 -6.03
CA GLU A 147 11.30 20.07 -6.26
C GLU A 147 11.61 20.34 -7.75
N GLY A 148 10.72 21.08 -8.41
CA GLY A 148 10.98 21.75 -9.68
C GLY A 148 10.45 21.02 -10.92
N HIS A 149 9.29 21.48 -11.42
CA HIS A 149 8.94 21.52 -12.84
C HIS A 149 8.51 22.95 -13.18
#